data_AF-A0A0S8IUH1-F1
#
_entry.id   AF-A0A0S8IUH1-F1
#
_cell.length_a   1.000
_cell.length_b   1.000
_cell.length_c   1.000
_cell.angle_alpha   90.00
_cell.angle_beta   90.00
_cell.angle_gamma   90.00
#
_symmetry.space_group_name_H-M   'P 1'
#
loop_
_entity.id
_entity.type
_entity.pdbx_description
1 polymer ?
#
loop_
_entity_poly.entity_id
_entity_poly.type
_entity_poly.pdbx_seq_one_letter_code
_entity_poly.pdbx_strand_id
1 'polypeptide(L)'
;MGPKTKKLIGHVAFRQRLASLGSRLHLFFLILAGAYAVGLLVSRFLALIPGQFFDPATLSGLLPPAGVAAATLVLAAAFMHHPATPDSARLVDTRMKTKDVFLTASIIQNACGEFKPLVLRSAEVQAAEIQPKSVMPLSWMAKTRDVVLAALLVTAAVFLLPQYDLLGKGEERQREAERLRRLQESRKTVALRKAILKKSEPTARRSKEVEVALTDLKQTFNRMKRKEMQGNLRGLNQDQKRVGQMWQKLSERRLRDALSRTPTGQRFGSRSLKKYAEWKQQIAKGDGSGLKKELAEIANLARKLSTLTKGADRAKLREEIKQRLKDLQDFVEKELNSRPCTGALAQAMEQLGLSGVKGLSKEALEALQESLNLTELELSQLAQTMQDLKDLETALKALQLAKRLRKMTSSKATS
;
A
#
# COMPACT_ATOMS: atom_id res chain seq x y z
N MET A 1 -33.12 33.82 57.36
CA MET A 1 -34.12 33.35 56.38
C MET A 1 -34.87 32.15 56.92
N GLY A 2 -36.20 32.17 56.83
CA GLY A 2 -37.06 31.03 57.20
C GLY A 2 -36.94 29.84 56.22
N PRO A 3 -37.34 28.63 56.63
CA PRO A 3 -37.21 27.40 55.85
C PRO A 3 -37.96 27.43 54.51
N LYS A 4 -39.16 28.05 54.44
CA LYS A 4 -39.95 28.09 53.20
C LYS A 4 -39.31 29.00 52.15
N THR A 5 -38.85 30.17 52.55
CA THR A 5 -38.14 31.12 51.69
C THR A 5 -36.83 30.54 51.15
N LYS A 6 -36.05 29.84 51.99
CA LYS A 6 -34.85 29.12 51.55
C LYS A 6 -35.18 28.04 50.51
N LYS A 7 -36.24 27.25 50.74
CA LYS A 7 -36.69 26.22 49.79
C LYS A 7 -37.13 26.84 48.46
N LEU A 8 -37.91 27.92 48.46
CA LEU A 8 -38.37 28.59 47.24
C LEU A 8 -37.19 29.09 46.40
N ILE A 9 -36.28 29.87 47.01
CA ILE A 9 -35.10 30.42 46.32
C ILE A 9 -34.18 29.29 45.84
N GLY A 10 -34.00 28.23 46.62
CA GLY A 10 -33.23 27.05 46.21
C GLY A 10 -33.82 26.33 44.99
N HIS A 11 -35.14 26.15 44.92
CA HIS A 11 -35.81 25.53 43.77
C HIS A 11 -35.74 26.41 42.52
N VAL A 12 -35.90 27.73 42.68
CA VAL A 12 -35.77 28.69 41.58
C VAL A 12 -34.32 28.75 41.08
N ALA A 13 -33.33 28.75 41.98
CA ALA A 13 -31.92 28.67 41.63
C ALA A 13 -31.58 27.38 40.86
N PHE A 14 -32.12 26.23 41.29
CA PHE A 14 -31.94 24.95 40.60
C PHE A 14 -32.55 24.98 39.19
N ARG A 15 -33.76 25.52 39.04
CA ARG A 15 -34.42 25.69 37.74
C ARG A 15 -33.67 26.66 36.82
N GLN A 16 -33.14 27.74 37.37
CA GLN A 16 -32.31 28.69 36.65
C GLN A 16 -31.02 28.03 36.14
N ARG A 17 -30.39 27.16 36.96
CA ARG A 17 -29.22 26.35 36.56
C ARG A 17 -29.56 25.37 35.43
N LEU A 18 -30.69 24.66 35.52
CA LEU A 18 -31.13 23.74 34.48
C LEU A 18 -31.44 24.48 33.16
N ALA A 19 -32.10 25.63 33.23
CA ALA A 19 -32.43 26.43 32.05
C ALA A 19 -31.18 27.02 31.38
N SER A 20 -30.21 27.49 32.18
CA SER A 20 -28.94 28.01 31.65
C SER A 20 -28.07 26.89 31.06
N LEU A 21 -28.03 25.72 31.71
CA LEU A 21 -27.35 24.53 31.19
C LEU A 21 -27.94 24.09 29.85
N GLY A 22 -29.27 23.96 29.77
CA GLY A 22 -29.95 23.58 28.53
C GLY A 22 -29.73 24.58 27.39
N SER A 23 -29.70 25.88 27.69
CA SER A 23 -29.42 26.90 26.67
C SER A 23 -27.98 26.85 26.16
N ARG A 24 -27.02 26.54 27.04
CA ARG A 24 -25.60 26.44 26.67
C ARG A 24 -25.30 25.14 25.94
N LEU A 25 -25.85 24.03 26.38
CA LEU A 25 -25.80 22.76 25.66
C LEU A 25 -26.32 22.92 24.23
N HIS A 26 -27.46 23.62 24.07
CA HIS A 26 -28.01 23.91 22.75
C HIS A 26 -27.06 24.76 21.89
N LEU A 27 -26.51 25.86 22.44
CA LEU A 27 -25.56 26.72 21.72
C LEU A 27 -24.29 25.93 21.31
N PHE A 28 -23.64 25.25 22.25
CA PHE A 28 -22.42 24.50 21.98
C PHE A 28 -22.65 23.34 21.02
N PHE A 29 -23.80 22.67 21.10
CA PHE A 29 -24.17 21.64 20.14
C PHE A 29 -24.29 22.23 18.73
N LEU A 30 -24.97 23.36 18.56
CA LEU A 30 -25.11 24.01 17.25
C LEU A 30 -23.77 24.50 16.70
N ILE A 31 -22.90 25.07 17.55
CA ILE A 31 -21.54 25.48 17.15
C ILE A 31 -20.74 24.27 16.68
N LEU A 32 -20.76 23.17 17.44
CA LEU A 32 -20.00 21.97 17.12
C LEU A 32 -20.56 21.25 15.88
N ALA A 33 -21.88 21.20 15.73
CA ALA A 33 -22.56 20.69 14.54
C ALA A 33 -22.25 21.54 13.31
N GLY A 34 -22.24 22.87 13.43
CA GLY A 34 -21.84 23.80 12.37
C GLY A 34 -20.38 23.62 11.97
N ALA A 35 -19.46 23.55 12.94
CA ALA A 35 -18.05 23.28 12.69
C ALA A 35 -17.83 21.93 12.00
N TYR A 36 -18.55 20.89 12.44
CA TYR A 36 -18.53 19.58 11.81
C TYR A 36 -19.06 19.62 10.37
N ALA A 37 -20.18 20.31 10.13
CA ALA A 37 -20.76 20.46 8.80
C ALA A 37 -19.80 21.19 7.84
N VAL A 38 -19.14 22.26 8.30
CA VAL A 38 -18.11 22.97 7.52
C VAL A 38 -16.93 22.04 7.23
N GLY A 39 -16.43 21.31 8.24
CA GLY A 39 -15.36 20.33 8.05
C GLY A 39 -15.73 19.23 7.06
N LEU A 40 -16.96 18.73 7.12
CA LEU A 40 -17.49 17.73 6.19
C LEU A 40 -17.53 18.29 4.77
N LEU A 41 -18.08 19.49 4.56
CA LEU A 41 -18.12 20.12 3.24
C LEU A 41 -16.70 20.32 2.69
N VAL A 42 -15.77 20.85 3.49
CA VAL A 42 -14.37 21.00 3.09
C VAL A 42 -13.75 19.64 2.73
N SER A 43 -14.01 18.59 3.52
CA SER A 43 -13.51 17.24 3.22
C SER A 43 -14.09 16.67 1.93
N ARG A 44 -15.39 16.89 1.66
CA ARG A 44 -16.11 16.33 0.51
C ARG A 44 -15.84 17.07 -0.79
N PHE A 45 -15.58 18.37 -0.73
CA PHE A 45 -15.29 19.21 -1.91
C PHE A 45 -13.80 19.38 -2.21
N LEU A 46 -12.93 19.43 -1.19
CA LEU A 46 -11.49 19.65 -1.39
C LEU A 46 -10.65 18.39 -1.19
N ALA A 47 -11.23 17.31 -0.67
CA ALA A 47 -10.54 16.07 -0.33
C ALA A 47 -9.28 16.26 0.54
N LEU A 48 -9.09 17.40 1.23
CA LEU A 48 -7.85 17.69 1.95
C LEU A 48 -7.61 16.75 3.15
N ILE A 49 -8.67 16.21 3.72
CA ILE A 49 -8.66 15.36 4.91
C ILE A 49 -8.82 13.89 4.48
N PRO A 50 -8.14 12.92 5.11
CA PRO A 50 -8.35 11.50 4.83
C PRO A 50 -9.84 11.14 4.97
N GLY A 51 -10.43 10.49 3.95
CA GLY A 51 -11.86 10.13 3.94
C GLY A 51 -12.32 9.30 5.15
N GLN A 52 -11.37 8.67 5.84
CA GLN A 52 -11.56 7.87 7.05
C GLN A 52 -12.18 8.65 8.22
N PHE A 53 -12.00 9.97 8.32
CA PHE A 53 -12.56 10.75 9.43
C PHE A 53 -14.06 11.02 9.31
N PHE A 54 -14.59 11.06 8.08
CA PHE A 54 -15.97 11.45 7.76
C PHE A 54 -16.71 10.36 6.97
N ASP A 55 -16.31 9.10 7.14
CA ASP A 55 -16.96 7.95 6.52
C ASP A 55 -18.18 7.47 7.33
N PRO A 56 -19.22 6.92 6.69
CA PRO A 56 -20.38 6.37 7.39
C PRO A 56 -20.01 5.31 8.45
N ALA A 57 -18.92 4.57 8.20
CA ALA A 57 -18.39 3.57 9.12
C ALA A 57 -17.88 4.16 10.45
N THR A 58 -17.35 5.39 10.44
CA THR A 58 -16.91 6.04 11.69
C THR A 58 -18.07 6.59 12.50
N LEU A 59 -19.21 6.94 11.86
CA LEU A 59 -20.46 7.26 12.56
C LEU A 59 -21.10 6.05 13.26
N SER A 60 -20.94 4.85 12.69
CA SER A 60 -21.32 3.59 13.36
C SER A 60 -20.28 3.10 14.38
N GLY A 61 -19.03 3.57 14.26
CA GLY A 61 -17.98 3.35 15.24
C GLY A 61 -18.22 4.20 16.49
N LEU A 62 -17.91 3.65 17.65
CA LEU A 62 -18.19 4.12 19.02
C LEU A 62 -17.75 5.58 19.39
N LEU A 63 -17.25 6.39 18.46
CA LEU A 63 -16.45 7.58 18.77
C LEU A 63 -17.05 8.95 18.42
N PRO A 64 -17.86 9.16 17.35
CA PRO A 64 -18.36 10.52 17.08
C PRO A 64 -19.55 10.96 17.95
N PRO A 65 -20.69 10.22 18.06
CA PRO A 65 -21.84 10.75 18.79
C PRO A 65 -21.57 10.86 20.30
N ALA A 66 -20.85 9.89 20.87
CA ALA A 66 -20.44 9.92 22.27
C ALA A 66 -19.37 10.99 22.54
N GLY A 67 -18.40 11.17 21.64
CA GLY A 67 -17.37 12.20 21.77
C GLY A 67 -17.92 13.63 21.65
N VAL A 68 -18.86 13.86 20.73
CA VAL A 68 -19.55 15.16 20.54
C VAL A 68 -20.48 15.44 21.72
N ALA A 69 -21.21 14.43 22.23
CA ALA A 69 -22.04 14.57 23.43
C ALA A 69 -21.20 14.82 24.69
N ALA A 70 -20.08 14.11 24.85
CA ALA A 70 -19.17 14.31 25.97
C ALA A 70 -18.50 15.68 25.92
N ALA A 71 -18.01 16.11 24.75
CA ALA A 71 -17.38 17.42 24.57
C ALA A 71 -18.36 18.57 24.82
N THR A 72 -19.60 18.46 24.34
CA THR A 72 -20.63 19.48 24.61
C THR A 72 -21.02 19.52 26.09
N LEU A 73 -21.08 18.37 26.77
CA LEU A 73 -21.36 18.31 28.20
C LEU A 73 -20.20 18.92 29.02
N VAL A 74 -18.95 18.61 28.68
CA VAL A 74 -17.76 19.17 29.34
C VAL A 74 -17.66 20.67 29.11
N LEU A 75 -17.87 21.17 27.88
CA LEU A 75 -17.87 22.60 27.59
C LEU A 75 -19.03 23.33 28.30
N ALA A 76 -20.23 22.74 28.30
CA ALA A 76 -21.36 23.32 29.01
C ALA A 76 -21.13 23.37 30.52
N ALA A 77 -20.50 22.33 31.09
CA ALA A 77 -20.11 22.26 32.50
C ALA A 77 -19.00 23.26 32.86
N ALA A 78 -17.94 23.36 32.05
CA ALA A 78 -16.80 24.26 32.28
C ALA A 78 -17.19 25.74 32.27
N PHE A 79 -18.17 26.11 31.44
CA PHE A 79 -18.65 27.49 31.37
C PHE A 79 -19.84 27.78 32.29
N MET A 80 -20.25 26.86 33.18
CA MET A 80 -21.39 27.06 34.10
C MET A 80 -21.22 28.30 34.97
N HIS A 81 -22.20 29.20 34.92
CA HIS A 81 -22.31 30.30 35.86
C HIS A 81 -23.20 29.84 37.00
N HIS A 82 -22.68 29.86 38.23
CA HIS A 82 -23.47 29.55 39.41
C HIS A 82 -24.26 30.80 39.80
N PRO A 83 -25.60 30.83 39.64
CA PRO A 83 -26.38 31.98 40.05
C PRO A 83 -26.23 32.16 41.57
N ALA A 84 -25.92 33.37 41.99
CA ALA A 84 -25.86 33.71 43.39
C ALA A 84 -27.27 33.68 43.99
N THR A 85 -27.37 33.38 45.29
CA THR A 85 -28.64 33.43 46.03
C THR A 85 -29.41 34.76 45.87
N PRO A 86 -28.78 35.96 45.86
CA PRO A 86 -29.50 37.21 45.58
C PRO A 86 -30.05 37.31 44.16
N ASP A 87 -29.39 36.74 43.15
CA ASP A 87 -29.88 36.80 41.76
C ASP A 87 -31.16 35.99 41.59
N SER A 88 -31.21 34.80 42.21
CA SER A 88 -32.41 33.97 42.24
C SER A 88 -33.54 34.62 43.03
N ALA A 89 -33.22 35.33 44.13
CA ALA A 89 -34.19 36.07 44.91
C ALA A 89 -34.77 37.27 44.12
N ARG A 90 -33.92 38.04 43.44
CA ARG A 90 -34.32 39.11 42.51
C ARG A 90 -35.18 38.60 41.36
N LEU A 91 -34.89 37.39 40.86
CA LEU A 91 -35.70 36.77 39.82
C LEU A 91 -37.12 36.45 40.31
N VAL A 92 -37.27 35.99 41.57
CA VAL A 92 -38.58 35.80 42.19
C VAL A 92 -39.31 37.14 42.30
N ASP A 93 -38.63 38.17 42.81
CA ASP A 93 -39.23 39.50 43.00
C ASP A 93 -39.72 40.15 41.71
N THR A 94 -38.91 40.06 40.65
CA THR A 94 -39.25 40.62 39.34
C THR A 94 -40.39 39.88 38.65
N ARG A 95 -40.45 38.54 38.79
CA ARG A 95 -41.50 37.71 38.14
C ARG A 95 -42.82 37.73 38.90
N MET A 96 -42.78 37.74 40.23
CA MET A 96 -43.96 37.74 41.10
C MET A 96 -44.37 39.14 41.57
N LYS A 97 -43.63 40.18 41.18
CA LYS A 97 -43.87 41.59 41.54
C LYS A 97 -43.90 41.83 43.05
N THR A 98 -43.07 41.13 43.82
CA THR A 98 -43.06 41.17 45.31
C THR A 98 -42.18 42.28 45.89
N LYS A 99 -41.86 43.33 45.12
CA LYS A 99 -41.18 44.56 45.58
C LYS A 99 -39.92 44.28 46.42
N ASP A 100 -39.01 43.45 45.90
CA ASP A 100 -37.70 43.15 46.50
C ASP A 100 -37.74 42.50 47.91
N VAL A 101 -38.86 41.91 48.31
CA VAL A 101 -39.00 41.21 49.59
C VAL A 101 -38.04 40.02 49.69
N PHE A 102 -37.87 39.24 48.61
CA PHE A 102 -36.97 38.08 48.62
C PHE A 102 -35.51 38.46 48.52
N LEU A 103 -35.18 39.46 47.70
CA LEU A 103 -33.84 40.03 47.57
C LEU A 103 -33.38 40.61 48.91
N THR A 104 -34.22 41.41 49.56
CA THR A 104 -33.94 41.97 50.89
C THR A 104 -33.77 40.84 51.90
N ALA A 105 -34.66 39.84 51.93
CA ALA A 105 -34.52 38.68 52.81
C ALA A 105 -33.22 37.87 52.60
N SER A 106 -32.62 37.92 51.40
CA SER A 106 -31.37 37.22 51.07
C SER A 106 -30.12 37.94 51.56
N ILE A 107 -30.16 39.28 51.68
CA ILE A 107 -29.01 40.12 52.06
C ILE A 107 -29.09 40.54 53.54
N ILE A 108 -30.30 40.68 54.10
CA ILE A 108 -30.57 41.19 55.47
C ILE A 108 -29.99 40.32 56.60
N GLN A 109 -29.44 39.14 56.30
CA GLN A 109 -28.78 38.30 57.29
C GLN A 109 -27.59 39.01 57.95
N ASN A 110 -26.87 39.82 57.18
CA ASN A 110 -25.67 40.55 57.62
C ASN A 110 -25.96 42.00 58.04
N ALA A 111 -27.22 42.45 57.96
CA ALA A 111 -27.61 43.80 58.35
C ALA A 111 -28.04 43.85 59.83
N CYS A 112 -27.67 44.93 60.53
CA CYS A 112 -28.12 45.26 61.88
C CYS A 112 -29.39 46.12 61.79
N GLY A 113 -30.49 45.69 62.41
CA GLY A 113 -31.72 46.50 62.45
C GLY A 113 -32.94 45.74 63.00
N GLU A 114 -33.83 46.47 63.68
CA GLU A 114 -35.05 45.94 64.34
C GLU A 114 -36.11 45.42 63.36
N PHE A 115 -36.07 45.85 62.08
CA PHE A 115 -37.02 45.42 61.05
C PHE A 115 -36.71 44.04 60.43
N LYS A 116 -35.57 43.44 60.78
CA LYS A 116 -35.13 42.11 60.29
C LYS A 116 -36.20 41.00 60.44
N PRO A 117 -36.81 40.78 61.61
CA PRO A 117 -37.85 39.74 61.77
C PRO A 117 -39.10 40.01 60.93
N LEU A 118 -39.47 41.28 60.69
CA LEU A 118 -40.66 41.64 59.92
C LEU A 118 -40.50 41.26 58.44
N VAL A 119 -39.36 41.60 57.84
CA VAL A 119 -39.04 41.25 56.45
C VAL A 119 -38.94 39.73 56.28
N LEU A 120 -38.32 39.04 57.24
CA LEU A 120 -38.20 37.58 57.19
C LEU A 120 -39.56 36.87 57.31
N ARG A 121 -40.47 37.36 58.16
CA ARG A 121 -41.83 36.81 58.32
C ARG A 121 -42.68 37.08 57.08
N SER A 122 -42.61 38.29 56.52
CA SER A 122 -43.30 38.64 55.28
C SER A 122 -42.85 37.76 54.10
N ALA A 123 -41.54 37.57 53.95
CA ALA A 123 -40.98 36.68 52.94
C ALA A 123 -41.36 35.21 53.14
N GLU A 124 -41.64 34.77 54.37
CA GLU A 124 -42.03 33.39 54.68
C GLU A 124 -43.50 33.11 54.38
N VAL A 125 -44.39 34.08 54.62
CA VAL A 125 -45.80 34.02 54.24
C VAL A 125 -45.94 34.01 52.72
N GLN A 126 -45.31 34.96 52.03
CA GLN A 126 -45.37 35.06 50.57
C GLN A 126 -44.70 33.84 49.89
N ALA A 127 -43.64 33.28 50.49
CA ALA A 127 -43.00 32.07 49.94
C ALA A 127 -43.92 30.84 49.91
N ALA A 128 -44.95 30.78 50.76
CA ALA A 128 -45.88 29.65 50.79
C ALA A 128 -46.85 29.64 49.61
N GLU A 129 -47.16 30.81 49.04
CA GLU A 129 -48.13 30.98 47.96
C GLU A 129 -47.50 30.85 46.57
N ILE A 130 -46.21 31.16 46.46
CA ILE A 130 -45.50 31.20 45.17
C ILE A 130 -45.05 29.80 44.74
N GLN A 131 -45.52 29.38 43.57
CA GLN A 131 -45.03 28.15 42.94
C GLN A 131 -43.74 28.38 42.15
N PRO A 132 -42.67 27.57 42.33
CA PRO A 132 -41.43 27.72 41.55
C PRO A 132 -41.59 27.56 40.03
N LYS A 133 -42.67 26.92 39.56
CA LYS A 133 -42.96 26.72 38.13
C LYS A 133 -43.41 27.98 37.41
N SER A 134 -44.16 28.86 38.08
CA SER A 134 -44.66 30.11 37.48
C SER A 134 -43.54 31.16 37.34
N VAL A 135 -42.56 31.13 38.25
CA VAL A 135 -41.39 32.02 38.20
C VAL A 135 -40.49 31.72 36.99
N MET A 136 -40.28 30.44 36.66
CA MET A 136 -39.44 30.03 35.54
C MET A 136 -40.01 28.78 34.84
N PRO A 137 -40.75 28.93 33.73
CA PRO A 137 -41.21 27.82 32.92
C PRO A 137 -40.04 27.21 32.13
N LEU A 138 -39.94 25.86 32.13
CA LEU A 138 -38.88 25.13 31.44
C LEU A 138 -39.32 24.80 30.00
N SER A 139 -38.97 25.65 29.03
CA SER A 139 -39.28 25.43 27.61
C SER A 139 -38.16 24.65 26.90
N TRP A 140 -38.13 23.33 27.08
CA TRP A 140 -37.13 22.44 26.48
C TRP A 140 -37.44 22.04 25.02
N MET A 141 -38.71 21.99 24.64
CA MET A 141 -39.20 21.39 23.39
C MET A 141 -38.77 22.13 22.11
N ALA A 142 -38.73 23.47 22.12
CA ALA A 142 -38.29 24.24 20.96
C ALA A 142 -36.81 24.01 20.65
N LYS A 143 -35.97 23.93 21.70
CA LYS A 143 -34.52 23.75 21.56
C LYS A 143 -34.14 22.33 21.17
N THR A 144 -34.89 21.32 21.63
CA THR A 144 -34.63 19.92 21.26
C THR A 144 -34.97 19.66 19.80
N ARG A 145 -36.03 20.29 19.26
CA ARG A 145 -36.37 20.20 17.83
C ARG A 145 -35.21 20.65 16.95
N ASP A 146 -34.63 21.81 17.24
CA ASP A 146 -33.57 22.39 16.43
C ASP A 146 -32.27 21.54 16.50
N VAL A 147 -31.98 20.93 17.65
CA VAL A 147 -30.87 19.95 17.83
C VAL A 147 -31.10 18.70 17.00
N VAL A 148 -32.32 18.13 17.04
CA VAL A 148 -32.67 16.93 16.27
C VAL A 148 -32.61 17.23 14.78
N LEU A 149 -33.11 18.38 14.34
CA LEU A 149 -33.05 18.80 12.94
C LEU A 149 -31.60 18.98 12.47
N ALA A 150 -30.76 19.65 13.25
CA ALA A 150 -29.34 19.82 12.94
C ALA A 150 -28.60 18.48 12.86
N ALA A 151 -28.88 17.56 13.79
CA ALA A 151 -28.30 16.22 13.77
C ALA A 151 -28.73 15.45 12.51
N LEU A 152 -30.02 15.47 12.17
CA LEU A 152 -30.56 14.81 10.99
C LEU A 152 -29.94 15.38 9.71
N LEU A 153 -29.82 16.71 9.59
CA LEU A 153 -29.20 17.37 8.45
C LEU A 153 -27.73 16.96 8.28
N VAL A 154 -26.96 16.92 9.37
CA VAL A 154 -25.55 16.48 9.33
C VAL A 154 -25.45 15.02 8.92
N THR A 155 -26.31 14.14 9.47
CA THR A 155 -26.33 12.72 9.08
C THR A 155 -26.73 12.55 7.62
N ALA A 156 -27.76 13.24 7.15
CA ALA A 156 -28.18 13.21 5.75
C ALA A 156 -27.06 13.70 4.82
N ALA A 157 -26.35 14.76 5.20
CA ALA A 157 -25.21 15.27 4.46
C ALA A 157 -24.10 14.22 4.30
N VAL A 158 -23.83 13.38 5.31
CA VAL A 158 -22.81 12.32 5.20
C VAL A 158 -23.20 11.24 4.19
N PHE A 159 -24.48 10.85 4.16
CA PHE A 159 -24.95 9.77 3.29
C PHE A 159 -25.27 10.22 1.87
N LEU A 160 -25.83 11.42 1.70
CA LEU A 160 -26.30 11.91 0.40
C LEU A 160 -25.25 12.70 -0.38
N LEU A 161 -24.22 13.27 0.25
CA LEU A 161 -23.20 14.04 -0.47
C LEU A 161 -22.14 13.10 -1.07
N PRO A 162 -22.11 12.93 -2.41
CA PRO A 162 -21.00 12.25 -3.06
C PRO A 162 -19.70 13.06 -2.88
N GLN A 163 -18.56 12.39 -2.97
CA GLN A 163 -17.25 13.04 -2.96
C GLN A 163 -17.02 13.73 -4.30
N TYR A 164 -16.94 15.05 -4.30
CA TYR A 164 -16.56 15.85 -5.46
C TYR A 164 -15.12 16.30 -5.27
N ASP A 165 -14.17 15.63 -5.92
CA ASP A 165 -12.75 15.97 -5.81
C ASP A 165 -12.37 17.10 -6.77
N LEU A 166 -12.72 18.35 -6.41
CA LEU A 166 -12.47 19.53 -7.25
C LEU A 166 -10.97 19.80 -7.48
N LEU A 167 -10.09 19.23 -6.64
CA LEU A 167 -8.64 19.42 -6.69
C LEU A 167 -7.87 18.18 -7.18
N GLY A 168 -8.55 17.06 -7.45
CA GLY A 168 -7.94 15.79 -7.91
C GLY A 168 -7.02 15.10 -6.87
N LYS A 169 -6.96 15.58 -5.63
CA LYS A 169 -6.02 15.09 -4.60
C LYS A 169 -6.42 13.73 -4.01
N GLY A 170 -7.70 13.39 -4.07
CA GLY A 170 -8.21 12.05 -3.75
C GLY A 170 -7.72 11.03 -4.77
N GLU A 171 -7.88 11.32 -6.07
CA GLU A 171 -7.38 10.45 -7.14
C GLU A 171 -5.86 10.28 -7.09
N GLU A 172 -5.11 11.35 -6.85
CA GLU A 172 -3.65 11.26 -6.73
C GLU A 172 -3.22 10.32 -5.61
N ARG A 173 -3.84 10.41 -4.42
CA ARG A 173 -3.55 9.51 -3.30
C ARG A 173 -3.93 8.07 -3.60
N GLN A 174 -5.05 7.83 -4.28
CA GLN A 174 -5.44 6.48 -4.70
C GLN A 174 -4.43 5.90 -5.70
N ARG A 175 -4.02 6.68 -6.70
CA ARG A 175 -3.01 6.27 -7.69
C ARG A 175 -1.66 6.00 -7.02
N GLU A 176 -1.25 6.79 -6.04
CA GLU A 176 -0.04 6.54 -5.25
C GLU A 176 -0.14 5.26 -4.42
N ALA A 177 -1.27 5.04 -3.75
CA ALA A 177 -1.53 3.82 -2.99
C ALA A 177 -1.56 2.57 -3.88
N GLU A 178 -2.15 2.66 -5.08
CA GLU A 178 -2.13 1.58 -6.06
C GLU A 178 -0.72 1.30 -6.57
N ARG A 179 0.07 2.33 -6.90
CA ARG A 179 1.48 2.16 -7.30
C ARG A 179 2.30 1.47 -6.21
N LEU A 180 2.08 1.84 -4.94
CA LEU A 180 2.70 1.17 -3.80
C LEU A 180 2.31 -0.30 -3.69
N ARG A 181 1.01 -0.60 -3.81
CA ARG A 181 0.51 -1.99 -3.75
C ARG A 181 1.10 -2.83 -4.87
N ARG A 182 1.07 -2.34 -6.11
CA ARG A 182 1.67 -3.02 -7.28
C ARG A 182 3.16 -3.25 -7.09
N LEU A 183 3.89 -2.28 -6.54
CA LEU A 183 5.31 -2.43 -6.25
C LEU A 183 5.55 -3.55 -5.22
N GLN A 184 4.76 -3.60 -4.15
CA GLN A 184 4.87 -4.65 -3.12
C GLN A 184 4.52 -6.03 -3.65
N GLU A 185 3.45 -6.14 -4.46
CA GLU A 185 3.07 -7.39 -5.12
C GLU A 185 4.17 -7.87 -6.08
N SER A 186 4.71 -6.96 -6.89
CA SER A 186 5.86 -7.23 -7.76
C SER A 186 7.05 -7.77 -6.95
N ARG A 187 7.45 -7.12 -5.85
CA ARG A 187 8.55 -7.60 -4.99
C ARG A 187 8.27 -9.00 -4.43
N LYS A 188 7.05 -9.30 -4.02
CA LYS A 188 6.67 -10.66 -3.57
C LYS A 188 6.84 -11.68 -4.69
N THR A 189 6.37 -11.39 -5.91
CA THR A 189 6.53 -12.30 -7.06
C THR A 189 8.01 -12.53 -7.41
N VAL A 190 8.83 -11.46 -7.40
CA VAL A 190 10.27 -11.52 -7.63
C VAL A 190 10.97 -12.33 -6.55
N ALA A 191 10.63 -12.13 -5.28
CA ALA A 191 11.20 -12.87 -4.16
C ALA A 191 10.88 -14.37 -4.24
N LEU A 192 9.63 -14.72 -4.54
CA LEU A 192 9.21 -16.12 -4.74
C LEU A 192 9.95 -16.75 -5.91
N ARG A 193 10.04 -16.05 -7.05
CA ARG A 193 10.74 -16.55 -8.24
C ARG A 193 12.23 -16.75 -7.98
N LYS A 194 12.87 -15.79 -7.32
CA LYS A 194 14.27 -15.87 -6.90
C LYS A 194 14.53 -17.05 -5.96
N ALA A 195 13.61 -17.33 -5.03
CA ALA A 195 13.70 -18.47 -4.14
C ALA A 195 13.59 -19.81 -4.89
N ILE A 196 12.71 -19.90 -5.89
CA ILE A 196 12.60 -21.08 -6.77
C ILE A 196 13.90 -21.30 -7.55
N LEU A 197 14.44 -20.25 -8.17
CA LEU A 197 15.65 -20.34 -8.99
C LEU A 197 16.91 -20.68 -8.18
N LYS A 198 17.04 -20.16 -6.96
CA LYS A 198 18.18 -20.49 -6.08
C LYS A 198 18.24 -21.98 -5.76
N LYS A 199 17.10 -22.69 -5.67
CA LYS A 199 17.08 -24.14 -5.46
C LYS A 199 17.61 -24.93 -6.66
N SER A 200 17.62 -24.33 -7.85
CA SER A 200 18.04 -24.97 -9.11
C SER A 200 19.52 -24.77 -9.46
N GLU A 201 20.33 -24.16 -8.58
CA GLU A 201 21.77 -23.89 -8.77
C GLU A 201 22.16 -23.43 -10.20
N PRO A 202 21.62 -22.30 -10.69
CA PRO A 202 21.84 -21.81 -12.06
C PRO A 202 23.28 -21.33 -12.35
N THR A 203 24.16 -21.38 -11.34
CA THR A 203 25.58 -20.99 -11.45
C THR A 203 26.50 -22.17 -11.79
N ALA A 204 26.02 -23.41 -11.75
CA ALA A 204 26.80 -24.56 -12.18
C ALA A 204 27.05 -24.53 -13.70
N ARG A 205 28.21 -25.05 -14.14
CA ARG A 205 28.60 -25.03 -15.56
C ARG A 205 27.67 -25.87 -16.44
N ARG A 206 27.09 -26.93 -15.88
CA ARG A 206 26.15 -27.86 -16.52
C ARG A 206 25.03 -28.18 -15.54
N SER A 207 23.87 -28.58 -16.04
CA SER A 207 22.86 -29.17 -15.16
C SER A 207 23.37 -30.51 -14.61
N LYS A 208 23.00 -30.83 -13.36
CA LYS A 208 23.42 -32.09 -12.69
C LYS A 208 23.07 -33.32 -13.55
N GLU A 209 21.91 -33.30 -14.20
CA GLU A 209 21.47 -34.38 -15.09
C GLU A 209 22.37 -34.55 -16.32
N VAL A 210 22.75 -33.44 -16.97
CA VAL A 210 23.64 -33.45 -18.15
C VAL A 210 25.06 -33.82 -17.76
N GLU A 211 25.55 -33.35 -16.62
CA GLU A 211 26.87 -33.70 -16.11
C GLU A 211 27.00 -35.20 -15.83
N VAL A 212 26.00 -35.81 -15.19
CA VAL A 212 25.94 -37.26 -14.97
C VAL A 212 25.90 -38.01 -16.31
N ALA A 213 25.03 -37.60 -17.24
CA ALA A 213 24.93 -38.26 -18.55
C ALA A 213 26.23 -38.20 -19.37
N LEU A 214 26.93 -37.07 -19.33
CA LEU A 214 28.22 -36.91 -20.01
C LEU A 214 29.35 -37.66 -19.31
N THR A 215 29.31 -37.77 -17.99
CA THR A 215 30.29 -38.55 -17.20
C THR A 215 30.10 -40.04 -17.45
N ASP A 216 28.86 -40.52 -17.43
CA ASP A 216 28.50 -41.90 -17.80
C ASP A 216 28.97 -42.22 -19.21
N LEU A 217 28.69 -41.34 -20.18
CA LEU A 217 29.15 -41.50 -21.56
C LEU A 217 30.69 -41.60 -21.63
N LYS A 218 31.41 -40.74 -20.90
CA LYS A 218 32.88 -40.79 -20.83
C LYS A 218 33.38 -42.09 -20.22
N GLN A 219 32.71 -42.60 -19.18
CA GLN A 219 33.02 -43.89 -18.59
C GLN A 219 32.76 -45.04 -19.57
N THR A 220 31.64 -45.02 -20.32
CA THR A 220 31.36 -45.97 -21.39
C THR A 220 32.52 -45.96 -22.39
N PHE A 221 32.95 -44.76 -22.84
CA PHE A 221 34.10 -44.63 -23.74
C PHE A 221 35.38 -45.26 -23.20
N ASN A 222 35.71 -45.03 -21.93
CA ASN A 222 36.92 -45.55 -21.30
C ASN A 222 36.89 -47.08 -21.08
N ARG A 223 35.70 -47.65 -20.82
CA ARG A 223 35.54 -49.09 -20.56
C ARG A 223 35.46 -49.93 -21.85
N MET A 224 35.39 -49.30 -23.02
CA MET A 224 35.28 -50.02 -24.29
C MET A 224 36.55 -50.83 -24.61
N LYS A 225 36.42 -52.15 -24.63
CA LYS A 225 37.48 -53.07 -25.08
C LYS A 225 37.37 -53.36 -26.58
N ARG A 226 38.50 -53.45 -27.29
CA ARG A 226 38.53 -53.70 -28.75
C ARG A 226 37.89 -55.03 -29.17
N LYS A 227 37.94 -56.05 -28.29
CA LYS A 227 37.44 -57.42 -28.56
C LYS A 227 35.93 -57.62 -28.31
N GLU A 228 35.26 -56.81 -27.49
CA GLU A 228 33.85 -57.01 -27.11
C GLU A 228 32.89 -56.17 -27.97
N MET A 229 32.66 -56.56 -29.22
CA MET A 229 31.95 -55.69 -30.18
C MET A 229 30.47 -55.44 -29.81
N GLN A 230 29.71 -56.50 -29.51
CA GLN A 230 28.27 -56.39 -29.24
C GLN A 230 27.97 -55.63 -27.93
N GLY A 231 28.70 -55.92 -26.85
CA GLY A 231 28.51 -55.25 -25.55
C GLY A 231 28.74 -53.74 -25.65
N ASN A 232 29.79 -53.35 -26.37
CA ASN A 232 30.10 -51.95 -26.51
C ASN A 232 29.16 -51.19 -27.47
N LEU A 233 28.61 -51.84 -28.51
CA LEU A 233 27.54 -51.25 -29.32
C LEU A 233 26.24 -51.06 -28.53
N ARG A 234 25.91 -52.00 -27.62
CA ARG A 234 24.77 -51.86 -26.72
C ARG A 234 24.93 -50.63 -25.80
N GLY A 235 26.10 -50.46 -25.18
CA GLY A 235 26.40 -49.26 -24.37
C GLY A 235 26.27 -47.95 -25.16
N LEU A 236 26.91 -47.85 -26.33
CA LEU A 236 26.81 -46.68 -27.21
C LEU A 236 25.38 -46.41 -27.72
N ASN A 237 24.54 -47.43 -27.86
CA ASN A 237 23.12 -47.27 -28.23
C ASN A 237 22.28 -46.76 -27.06
N GLN A 238 22.53 -47.24 -25.84
CA GLN A 238 21.87 -46.76 -24.63
C GLN A 238 22.22 -45.29 -24.37
N ASP A 239 23.50 -44.92 -24.47
CA ASP A 239 23.93 -43.54 -24.27
C ASP A 239 23.40 -42.62 -25.38
N GLN A 240 23.36 -43.07 -26.64
CA GLN A 240 22.73 -42.29 -27.72
C GLN A 240 21.25 -42.03 -27.44
N LYS A 241 20.49 -43.04 -26.97
CA LYS A 241 19.09 -42.85 -26.61
C LYS A 241 18.94 -41.85 -25.46
N ARG A 242 19.75 -41.98 -24.40
CA ARG A 242 19.70 -41.10 -23.22
C ARG A 242 20.04 -39.66 -23.57
N VAL A 243 21.21 -39.43 -24.18
CA VAL A 243 21.68 -38.09 -24.61
C VAL A 243 20.72 -37.50 -25.66
N GLY A 244 20.23 -38.32 -26.59
CA GLY A 244 19.27 -37.90 -27.61
C GLY A 244 17.93 -37.46 -27.02
N GLN A 245 17.38 -38.21 -26.07
CA GLN A 245 16.15 -37.84 -25.35
C GLN A 245 16.32 -36.55 -24.54
N MET A 246 17.48 -36.36 -23.90
CA MET A 246 17.77 -35.11 -23.17
C MET A 246 17.86 -33.92 -24.13
N TRP A 247 18.57 -34.08 -25.25
CA TRP A 247 18.67 -33.05 -26.28
C TRP A 247 17.30 -32.71 -26.87
N GLN A 248 16.46 -33.71 -27.15
CA GLN A 248 15.07 -33.51 -27.61
C GLN A 248 14.25 -32.76 -26.56
N LYS A 249 14.26 -33.18 -25.28
CA LYS A 249 13.52 -32.50 -24.21
C LYS A 249 13.93 -31.04 -24.05
N LEU A 250 15.23 -30.75 -24.07
CA LEU A 250 15.77 -29.39 -23.92
C LEU A 250 15.48 -28.54 -25.17
N SER A 251 15.65 -29.10 -26.37
CA SER A 251 15.37 -28.40 -27.63
C SER A 251 13.89 -28.15 -27.84
N GLU A 252 13.00 -29.10 -27.51
CA GLU A 252 11.55 -28.92 -27.59
C GLU A 252 11.04 -27.86 -26.60
N ARG A 253 11.60 -27.76 -25.40
CA ARG A 253 11.27 -26.68 -24.47
C ARG A 253 11.59 -25.33 -25.10
N ARG A 254 12.81 -25.20 -25.63
CA ARG A 254 13.26 -23.99 -26.33
C ARG A 254 12.43 -23.68 -27.58
N LEU A 255 12.08 -24.69 -28.38
CA LEU A 255 11.26 -24.56 -29.58
C LEU A 255 9.83 -24.16 -29.24
N ARG A 256 9.22 -24.74 -28.20
CA ARG A 256 7.88 -24.33 -27.72
C ARG A 256 7.87 -22.88 -27.25
N ASP A 257 8.90 -22.46 -26.54
CA ASP A 257 9.08 -21.07 -26.15
C ASP A 257 9.24 -20.18 -27.40
N ALA A 258 10.04 -20.64 -28.38
CA ALA A 258 10.31 -19.95 -29.64
C ALA A 258 9.09 -19.77 -30.58
N LEU A 259 8.26 -20.81 -30.74
CA LEU A 259 7.12 -20.86 -31.68
C LEU A 259 5.91 -20.06 -31.21
N SER A 260 5.91 -19.60 -29.96
CA SER A 260 4.73 -19.02 -29.35
C SER A 260 4.45 -17.55 -29.74
N ARG A 261 5.17 -16.98 -30.72
CA ARG A 261 4.85 -15.70 -31.42
C ARG A 261 5.48 -15.59 -32.82
N THR A 262 4.83 -14.81 -33.69
CA THR A 262 5.27 -14.37 -35.03
C THR A 262 6.37 -13.30 -34.94
N PRO A 263 7.47 -13.37 -35.71
CA PRO A 263 8.55 -12.38 -35.65
C PRO A 263 8.14 -11.11 -36.40
N THR A 264 8.00 -9.99 -35.68
CA THR A 264 7.87 -8.65 -36.27
C THR A 264 9.04 -7.76 -35.84
N GLY A 265 9.77 -7.23 -36.82
CA GLY A 265 10.52 -5.98 -36.66
C GLY A 265 11.97 -6.01 -37.16
N GLN A 266 12.14 -5.52 -38.39
CA GLN A 266 13.38 -4.98 -38.97
C GLN A 266 13.86 -3.77 -38.14
N ARG A 267 15.17 -3.65 -37.87
CA ARG A 267 15.76 -2.53 -37.12
C ARG A 267 16.70 -1.70 -37.99
N PHE A 268 16.43 -0.39 -38.03
CA PHE A 268 17.32 0.66 -38.50
C PHE A 268 17.98 1.36 -37.28
N GLY A 269 19.26 1.74 -37.40
CA GLY A 269 19.97 2.62 -36.44
C GLY A 269 21.19 1.97 -35.75
N SER A 270 22.37 2.23 -36.30
CA SER A 270 23.65 1.60 -35.95
C SER A 270 24.39 2.28 -34.79
N ARG A 271 24.23 1.76 -33.57
CA ARG A 271 25.25 1.84 -32.48
C ARG A 271 25.24 0.60 -31.59
N SER A 272 24.09 -0.08 -31.46
CA SER A 272 23.94 -1.35 -30.72
C SER A 272 24.34 -2.60 -31.51
N LEU A 273 24.53 -2.51 -32.84
CA LEU A 273 24.78 -3.65 -33.73
C LEU A 273 26.02 -4.49 -33.36
N LYS A 274 27.11 -3.85 -32.93
CA LYS A 274 28.34 -4.57 -32.52
C LYS A 274 28.16 -5.32 -31.20
N LYS A 275 27.64 -4.65 -30.16
CA LYS A 275 27.30 -5.29 -28.88
C LYS A 275 26.30 -6.43 -29.07
N TYR A 276 25.29 -6.22 -29.91
CA TYR A 276 24.30 -7.23 -30.25
C TYR A 276 24.93 -8.46 -30.93
N ALA A 277 25.84 -8.25 -31.88
CA ALA A 277 26.58 -9.33 -32.53
C ALA A 277 27.49 -10.09 -31.53
N GLU A 278 28.15 -9.37 -30.62
CA GLU A 278 28.96 -9.97 -29.55
C GLU A 278 28.11 -10.83 -28.60
N TRP A 279 26.95 -10.32 -28.14
CA TRP A 279 26.02 -11.09 -27.31
C TRP A 279 25.50 -12.32 -28.06
N LYS A 280 25.14 -12.17 -29.33
CA LYS A 280 24.72 -13.28 -30.18
C LYS A 280 25.81 -14.35 -30.29
N GLN A 281 27.06 -13.94 -30.51
CA GLN A 281 28.18 -14.87 -30.63
C GLN A 281 28.50 -15.57 -29.30
N GLN A 282 28.47 -14.84 -28.18
CA GLN A 282 28.72 -15.41 -26.84
C GLN A 282 27.62 -16.41 -26.47
N ILE A 283 26.36 -16.06 -26.66
CA ILE A 283 25.26 -16.99 -26.36
C ILE A 283 25.26 -18.20 -27.31
N ALA A 284 25.58 -18.02 -28.60
CA ALA A 284 25.77 -19.15 -29.51
C ALA A 284 26.90 -20.09 -29.05
N LYS A 285 27.88 -19.57 -28.30
CA LYS A 285 28.94 -20.38 -27.70
C LYS A 285 28.54 -21.03 -26.37
N GLY A 286 27.38 -20.67 -25.79
CA GLY A 286 26.94 -21.06 -24.46
C GLY A 286 27.47 -20.16 -23.33
N ASP A 287 28.07 -19.02 -23.68
CA ASP A 287 28.61 -18.05 -22.72
C ASP A 287 27.64 -16.89 -22.50
N GLY A 288 27.14 -16.74 -21.27
CA GLY A 288 26.28 -15.63 -20.86
C GLY A 288 27.02 -14.42 -20.29
N SER A 289 28.37 -14.43 -20.28
CA SER A 289 29.18 -13.45 -19.57
C SER A 289 28.94 -12.00 -20.01
N GLY A 290 28.76 -11.72 -21.30
CA GLY A 290 28.49 -10.36 -21.78
C GLY A 290 27.15 -9.80 -21.34
N LEU A 291 26.09 -10.63 -21.32
CA LEU A 291 24.78 -10.20 -20.81
C LEU A 291 24.82 -9.95 -19.31
N LYS A 292 25.54 -10.79 -18.54
CA LYS A 292 25.74 -10.57 -17.10
C LYS A 292 26.52 -9.27 -16.83
N LYS A 293 27.55 -8.98 -17.63
CA LYS A 293 28.30 -7.73 -17.55
C LYS A 293 27.41 -6.52 -17.81
N GLU A 294 26.58 -6.56 -18.86
CA GLU A 294 25.65 -5.44 -19.16
C GLU A 294 24.64 -5.25 -18.02
N LEU A 295 24.08 -6.32 -17.45
CA LEU A 295 23.20 -6.22 -16.27
C LEU A 295 23.93 -5.64 -15.04
N ALA A 296 25.18 -6.03 -14.81
CA ALA A 296 25.99 -5.49 -13.72
C ALA A 296 26.28 -3.99 -13.92
N GLU A 297 26.55 -3.56 -15.16
CA GLU A 297 26.68 -2.15 -15.52
C GLU A 297 25.38 -1.38 -15.27
N ILE A 298 24.23 -1.91 -15.70
CA ILE A 298 22.90 -1.34 -15.44
C ILE A 298 22.64 -1.24 -13.93
N ALA A 299 22.98 -2.28 -13.15
CA ALA A 299 22.84 -2.27 -11.69
C ALA A 299 23.73 -1.21 -11.03
N ASN A 300 24.95 -1.02 -11.53
CA ASN A 300 25.85 0.04 -11.04
C ASN A 300 25.31 1.43 -11.40
N LEU A 301 24.74 1.63 -12.58
CA LEU A 301 24.06 2.87 -12.95
C LEU A 301 22.83 3.09 -12.06
N ALA A 302 22.03 2.06 -11.77
CA ALA A 302 20.88 2.17 -10.87
C ALA A 302 21.29 2.57 -9.44
N ARG A 303 22.42 2.06 -8.92
CA ARG A 303 22.99 2.50 -7.64
C ARG A 303 23.49 3.95 -7.68
N LYS A 304 24.10 4.38 -8.79
CA LYS A 304 24.46 5.80 -8.97
C LYS A 304 23.21 6.69 -9.06
N LEU A 305 22.11 6.18 -9.60
CA LEU A 305 20.84 6.92 -9.66
C LEU A 305 20.24 7.13 -8.27
N SER A 306 20.42 6.19 -7.33
CA SER A 306 19.89 6.32 -5.97
C SER A 306 20.61 7.36 -5.11
N THR A 307 21.87 7.68 -5.42
CA THR A 307 22.64 8.72 -4.70
C THR A 307 22.34 10.13 -5.20
N LEU A 308 21.85 10.28 -6.43
CA LEU A 308 21.50 11.58 -7.01
C LEU A 308 20.08 11.96 -6.61
N THR A 309 19.87 13.05 -5.89
CA THR A 309 18.53 13.48 -5.45
C THR A 309 17.70 14.11 -6.59
N LYS A 310 18.24 15.12 -7.31
CA LYS A 310 17.58 15.78 -8.47
C LYS A 310 18.62 16.44 -9.40
N GLY A 311 18.34 16.50 -10.71
CA GLY A 311 19.17 17.22 -11.69
C GLY A 311 19.15 16.64 -13.10
N ALA A 312 19.72 17.36 -14.07
CA ALA A 312 19.87 16.93 -15.46
C ALA A 312 20.63 15.60 -15.58
N ASP A 313 21.62 15.37 -14.70
CA ASP A 313 22.40 14.13 -14.69
C ASP A 313 21.58 12.92 -14.24
N ARG A 314 20.64 13.09 -13.29
CA ARG A 314 19.71 12.02 -12.90
C ARG A 314 18.80 11.62 -14.06
N ALA A 315 18.33 12.60 -14.85
CA ALA A 315 17.50 12.34 -16.03
C ALA A 315 18.29 11.63 -17.13
N LYS A 316 19.53 12.07 -17.41
CA LYS A 316 20.43 11.42 -18.37
C LYS A 316 20.73 9.97 -17.98
N LEU A 317 21.10 9.74 -16.72
CA LEU A 317 21.40 8.39 -16.22
C LEU A 317 20.18 7.47 -16.30
N ARG A 318 18.99 8.01 -16.00
CA ARG A 318 17.74 7.26 -16.10
C ARG A 318 17.41 6.85 -17.54
N GLU A 319 17.55 7.76 -18.49
CA GLU A 319 17.35 7.42 -19.91
C GLU A 319 18.41 6.45 -20.41
N GLU A 320 19.67 6.55 -19.95
CA GLU A 320 20.70 5.55 -20.27
C GLU A 320 20.33 4.15 -19.75
N ILE A 321 19.92 4.03 -18.48
CA ILE A 321 19.48 2.76 -17.89
C ILE A 321 18.28 2.20 -18.69
N LYS A 322 17.30 3.05 -19.00
CA LYS A 322 16.10 2.68 -19.74
C LYS A 322 16.44 2.18 -21.14
N GLN A 323 17.35 2.85 -21.85
CA GLN A 323 17.78 2.45 -23.18
C GLN A 323 18.52 1.11 -23.14
N ARG A 324 19.43 0.91 -22.19
CA ARG A 324 20.15 -0.36 -22.03
C ARG A 324 19.24 -1.52 -21.62
N LEU A 325 18.27 -1.27 -20.71
CA LEU A 325 17.24 -2.24 -20.35
C LEU A 325 16.40 -2.64 -21.56
N LYS A 326 16.00 -1.66 -22.38
CA LYS A 326 15.25 -1.90 -23.61
C LYS A 326 16.06 -2.72 -24.62
N ASP A 327 17.32 -2.35 -24.88
CA ASP A 327 18.20 -3.09 -25.78
C ASP A 327 18.39 -4.55 -25.33
N LEU A 328 18.51 -4.79 -24.02
CA LEU A 328 18.64 -6.12 -23.44
C LEU A 328 17.31 -6.89 -23.50
N GLN A 329 16.18 -6.25 -23.23
CA GLN A 329 14.85 -6.82 -23.37
C GLN A 329 14.59 -7.25 -24.82
N ASP A 330 14.89 -6.38 -25.78
CA ASP A 330 14.72 -6.65 -27.20
C ASP A 330 15.60 -7.82 -27.68
N PHE A 331 16.85 -7.89 -27.19
CA PHE A 331 17.74 -9.02 -27.50
C PHE A 331 17.18 -10.34 -26.94
N VAL A 332 16.77 -10.33 -25.67
CA VAL A 332 16.21 -11.50 -24.99
C VAL A 332 14.89 -11.95 -25.63
N GLU A 333 14.03 -11.02 -26.00
CA GLU A 333 12.74 -11.31 -26.65
C GLU A 333 12.95 -11.87 -28.06
N LYS A 334 13.82 -11.25 -28.85
CA LYS A 334 13.98 -11.59 -30.29
C LYS A 334 14.92 -12.76 -30.56
N GLU A 335 16.05 -12.87 -29.86
CA GLU A 335 17.08 -13.89 -30.14
C GLU A 335 16.98 -15.08 -29.19
N LEU A 336 16.59 -14.85 -27.93
CA LEU A 336 16.54 -15.90 -26.91
C LEU A 336 15.14 -16.44 -26.66
N ASN A 337 14.10 -15.68 -27.05
CA ASN A 337 12.69 -15.95 -26.81
C ASN A 337 12.39 -16.42 -25.38
N SER A 338 12.97 -15.74 -24.39
CA SER A 338 12.79 -16.07 -22.97
C SER A 338 11.71 -15.19 -22.36
N ARG A 339 10.50 -15.75 -22.16
CA ARG A 339 9.39 -15.07 -21.49
C ARG A 339 9.74 -14.61 -20.07
N PRO A 340 10.36 -15.44 -19.20
CA PRO A 340 10.69 -15.03 -17.83
C PRO A 340 11.62 -13.81 -17.81
N CYS A 341 12.72 -13.87 -18.58
CA CYS A 341 13.69 -12.77 -18.63
C CYS A 341 13.05 -11.49 -19.20
N THR A 342 12.21 -11.61 -20.24
CA THR A 342 11.50 -10.46 -20.83
C THR A 342 10.55 -9.81 -19.83
N GLY A 343 9.84 -10.62 -19.03
CA GLY A 343 8.96 -10.15 -17.97
C GLY A 343 9.71 -9.45 -16.84
N ALA A 344 10.82 -10.02 -16.37
CA ALA A 344 11.66 -9.43 -15.34
C ALA A 344 12.28 -8.08 -15.79
N LEU A 345 12.66 -7.98 -17.07
CA LEU A 345 13.15 -6.73 -17.66
C LEU A 345 12.05 -5.68 -17.82
N ALA A 346 10.84 -6.08 -18.22
CA ALA A 346 9.69 -5.17 -18.26
C ALA A 346 9.37 -4.62 -16.86
N GLN A 347 9.40 -5.47 -15.83
CA GLN A 347 9.23 -5.07 -14.42
C GLN A 347 10.34 -4.12 -13.97
N ALA A 348 11.60 -4.38 -14.34
CA ALA A 348 12.70 -3.47 -14.08
C ALA A 348 12.47 -2.10 -14.73
N MET A 349 11.99 -2.04 -15.97
CA MET A 349 11.65 -0.77 -16.63
C MET A 349 10.49 -0.04 -15.93
N GLU A 350 9.46 -0.75 -15.48
CA GLU A 350 8.36 -0.16 -14.71
C GLU A 350 8.86 0.42 -13.38
N GLN A 351 9.70 -0.32 -12.65
CA GLN A 351 10.30 0.13 -11.39
C GLN A 351 11.23 1.34 -11.59
N LEU A 352 12.01 1.36 -12.68
CA LEU A 352 12.74 2.56 -13.09
C LEU A 352 11.79 3.72 -13.40
N GLY A 353 10.62 3.45 -13.99
CA GLY A 353 9.48 4.36 -14.15
C GLY A 353 9.04 5.01 -12.83
N LEU A 354 8.81 4.18 -11.82
CA LEU A 354 8.36 4.60 -10.49
C LEU A 354 9.45 5.35 -9.71
N SER A 355 10.73 5.13 -10.02
CA SER A 355 11.85 5.79 -9.33
C SER A 355 11.88 7.33 -9.42
N GLY A 356 11.14 7.92 -10.37
CA GLY A 356 10.99 9.38 -10.48
C GLY A 356 9.77 9.96 -9.78
N VAL A 357 8.90 9.11 -9.23
CA VAL A 357 7.73 9.55 -8.49
C VAL A 357 8.18 9.93 -7.08
N LYS A 358 7.76 11.11 -6.61
CA LYS A 358 8.05 11.57 -5.23
C LYS A 358 7.44 10.55 -4.24
N GLY A 359 8.20 10.17 -3.21
CA GLY A 359 7.75 9.22 -2.19
C GLY A 359 7.90 7.73 -2.52
N LEU A 360 8.26 7.37 -3.75
CA LEU A 360 8.50 5.97 -4.17
C LEU A 360 9.92 5.71 -4.67
N SER A 361 10.76 6.75 -4.73
CA SER A 361 12.02 6.68 -5.44
C SER A 361 12.97 5.63 -4.86
N LYS A 362 13.00 5.47 -3.54
CA LYS A 362 13.93 4.57 -2.88
C LYS A 362 13.46 3.11 -3.03
N GLU A 363 12.21 2.85 -2.71
CA GLU A 363 11.57 1.54 -2.78
C GLU A 363 11.55 1.02 -4.22
N ALA A 364 11.32 1.89 -5.20
CA ALA A 364 11.33 1.53 -6.61
C ALA A 364 12.75 1.19 -7.12
N LEU A 365 13.79 1.86 -6.62
CA LEU A 365 15.18 1.54 -6.98
C LEU A 365 15.68 0.26 -6.30
N GLU A 366 15.25 -0.01 -5.06
CA GLU A 366 15.48 -1.30 -4.41
C GLU A 366 14.80 -2.44 -5.18
N ALA A 367 13.53 -2.26 -5.56
CA ALA A 367 12.79 -3.22 -6.37
C ALA A 367 13.47 -3.43 -7.75
N LEU A 368 13.93 -2.36 -8.40
CA LEU A 368 14.71 -2.42 -9.63
C LEU A 368 15.94 -3.33 -9.46
N GLN A 369 16.69 -3.15 -8.37
CA GLN A 369 17.86 -3.98 -8.09
C GLN A 369 17.49 -5.44 -7.84
N GLU A 370 16.35 -5.72 -7.19
CA GLU A 370 15.82 -7.07 -7.03
C GLU A 370 15.47 -7.72 -8.37
N SER A 371 14.81 -6.99 -9.28
CA SER A 371 14.45 -7.46 -10.62
C SER A 371 15.66 -7.67 -11.52
N LEU A 372 16.69 -6.82 -11.43
CA LEU A 372 17.96 -7.01 -12.13
C LEU A 372 18.67 -8.29 -11.66
N ASN A 373 18.72 -8.52 -10.35
CA ASN A 373 19.28 -9.75 -9.79
C ASN A 373 18.49 -11.00 -10.19
N LEU A 374 17.16 -10.89 -10.28
CA LEU A 374 16.31 -11.97 -10.80
C LEU A 374 16.64 -12.27 -12.25
N THR A 375 16.73 -11.24 -13.09
CA THR A 375 17.08 -11.36 -14.51
C THR A 375 18.45 -12.01 -14.67
N GLU A 376 19.43 -11.68 -13.82
CA GLU A 376 20.75 -12.31 -13.83
C GLU A 376 20.68 -13.83 -13.55
N LEU A 377 19.85 -14.26 -12.60
CA LEU A 377 19.64 -15.68 -12.31
C LEU A 377 18.95 -16.40 -13.47
N GLU A 378 17.93 -15.78 -14.07
CA GLU A 378 17.20 -16.37 -15.20
C GLU A 378 18.09 -16.44 -16.46
N LEU A 379 18.91 -15.42 -16.72
CA LEU A 379 19.92 -15.47 -17.79
C LEU A 379 21.00 -16.52 -17.53
N SER A 380 21.40 -16.71 -16.27
CA SER A 380 22.37 -17.76 -15.90
C SER A 380 21.81 -19.15 -16.21
N GLN A 381 20.56 -19.40 -15.83
CA GLN A 381 19.87 -20.65 -16.14
C GLN A 381 19.71 -20.86 -17.64
N LEU A 382 19.39 -19.79 -18.38
CA LEU A 382 19.30 -19.83 -19.83
C LEU A 382 20.66 -20.15 -20.46
N ALA A 383 21.74 -19.50 -20.04
CA ALA A 383 23.09 -19.76 -20.53
C ALA A 383 23.52 -21.21 -20.24
N GLN A 384 23.24 -21.73 -19.05
CA GLN A 384 23.47 -23.13 -18.69
C GLN A 384 22.69 -24.08 -19.63
N THR A 385 21.43 -23.78 -19.91
CA THR A 385 20.59 -24.57 -20.84
C THR A 385 21.17 -24.57 -22.26
N MET A 386 21.68 -23.42 -22.74
CA MET A 386 22.33 -23.31 -24.04
C MET A 386 23.64 -24.11 -24.11
N GLN A 387 24.44 -24.03 -23.04
CA GLN A 387 25.68 -24.77 -22.91
C GLN A 387 25.43 -26.28 -22.87
N ASP A 388 24.43 -26.73 -22.11
CA ASP A 388 24.02 -28.12 -22.03
C ASP A 388 23.57 -28.66 -23.39
N LEU A 389 22.77 -27.90 -24.15
CA LEU A 389 22.36 -28.28 -25.51
C LEU A 389 23.57 -28.49 -26.44
N LYS A 390 24.55 -27.59 -26.39
CA LYS A 390 25.77 -27.66 -27.20
C LYS A 390 26.66 -28.84 -26.81
N ASP A 391 26.78 -29.10 -25.51
CA ASP A 391 27.56 -30.22 -24.99
C ASP A 391 26.91 -31.56 -25.36
N LEU A 392 25.57 -31.66 -25.27
CA LEU A 392 24.81 -32.83 -25.73
C LEU A 392 24.93 -33.03 -27.25
N GLU A 393 24.87 -31.97 -28.05
CA GLU A 393 25.08 -32.05 -29.51
C GLU A 393 26.49 -32.58 -29.84
N THR A 394 27.50 -32.08 -29.14
CA THR A 394 28.89 -32.54 -29.29
C THR A 394 29.04 -34.01 -28.88
N ALA A 395 28.38 -34.43 -27.81
CA ALA A 395 28.32 -35.82 -27.38
C ALA A 395 27.65 -36.73 -28.42
N LEU A 396 26.54 -36.31 -29.03
CA LEU A 396 25.87 -37.02 -30.11
C LEU A 396 26.77 -37.17 -31.34
N LYS A 397 27.49 -36.10 -31.73
CA LYS A 397 28.48 -36.13 -32.82
C LYS A 397 29.61 -37.12 -32.51
N ALA A 398 30.16 -37.11 -31.30
CA ALA A 398 31.18 -38.05 -30.86
C ALA A 398 30.69 -39.51 -30.89
N LEU A 399 29.46 -39.76 -30.42
CA LEU A 399 28.80 -41.06 -30.48
C LEU A 399 28.62 -41.57 -31.91
N GLN A 400 28.24 -40.70 -32.85
CA GLN A 400 28.11 -41.05 -34.27
C GLN A 400 29.46 -41.42 -34.89
N LEU A 401 30.51 -40.64 -34.62
CA LEU A 401 31.87 -40.94 -35.08
C LEU A 401 32.38 -42.26 -34.51
N ALA A 402 32.18 -42.49 -33.21
CA ALA A 402 32.57 -43.74 -32.56
C ALA A 402 31.91 -44.98 -33.19
N LYS A 403 30.63 -44.89 -33.54
CA LYS A 403 29.91 -45.96 -34.24
C LYS A 403 30.45 -46.18 -35.66
N ARG A 404 30.77 -45.12 -36.40
CA ARG A 404 31.34 -45.21 -37.75
C ARG A 404 32.72 -45.84 -37.75
N LEU A 405 33.63 -45.36 -36.89
CA LEU A 405 34.98 -45.90 -36.74
C LEU A 405 34.93 -47.40 -36.42
N ARG A 406 33.97 -47.82 -35.59
CA ARG A 406 33.82 -49.24 -35.26
C ARG A 406 33.33 -50.11 -36.41
N LYS A 407 32.34 -49.63 -37.17
CA LYS A 407 31.88 -50.33 -38.38
C LYS A 407 33.03 -50.51 -39.39
N MET A 408 33.88 -49.50 -39.55
CA MET A 408 35.06 -49.58 -40.42
C MET A 408 36.10 -50.59 -39.91
N THR A 409 36.35 -50.66 -38.60
CA THR A 409 37.28 -51.67 -38.04
C THR A 409 36.76 -53.10 -38.14
N SER A 410 35.43 -53.34 -38.16
CA SER A 410 34.90 -54.70 -38.32
C SER A 410 35.01 -55.19 -39.76
N SER A 411 34.86 -54.29 -40.74
CA SER A 411 35.07 -54.58 -42.16
C SER A 411 36.51 -54.97 -42.49
N LYS A 412 37.50 -54.44 -41.75
CA LYS A 412 38.93 -54.78 -41.92
C LYS A 412 39.39 -56.03 -41.15
N ALA A 413 38.60 -56.53 -40.22
CA ALA A 413 38.94 -57.72 -39.42
C ALA A 413 38.28 -59.01 -39.97
N THR A 414 37.44 -58.87 -41.00
CA THR A 414 36.75 -59.96 -41.69
C THR A 414 37.26 -60.18 -43.12
N SER A 415 38.16 -59.30 -43.58
CA SER A 415 39.09 -59.49 -44.70
C SER A 415 40.44 -59.95 -44.17
#